data_AF-A0A965KSZ3-F1
#
_entry.id   AF-A0A965KSZ3-F1
#
_cell.length_a   1.000
_cell.length_b   1.000
_cell.length_c   1.000
_cell.angle_alpha   90.00
_cell.angle_beta   90.00
_cell.angle_gamma   90.00
#
_symmetry.space_group_name_H-M   'P 1'
#
loop_
_entity.id
_entity.type
_entity.pdbx_description
1 polymer ?
#
loop_
_entity_poly.entity_id
_entity_poly.type
_entity_poly.pdbx_seq_one_letter_code
_entity_poly.pdbx_strand_id
1 'polypeptide(L)'
;SACVYALMGGSRRVIPPESRVGVHRMFNYSTNFDFSEGGIVQERNLDDGGMRLTLSNYARAMGVSVDLVNLAERTSPDQLYMLSGNDIARWRLASRKL
;
A
#
# COMPACT_ATOMS: atom_id res chain seq x y z
N SER A 1 -0.68 -3.67 1.47
CA SER A 1 -2.03 -3.88 2.04
C SER A 1 -2.86 -2.63 1.78
N ALA A 2 -4.18 -2.75 1.65
CA ALA A 2 -5.07 -1.63 1.35
C ALA A 2 -5.28 -0.65 2.52
N CYS A 3 -4.96 -1.05 3.76
CA CYS A 3 -5.25 -0.28 4.97
C CYS A 3 -4.66 1.14 4.97
N VAL A 4 -3.45 1.31 4.42
CA VAL A 4 -2.80 2.63 4.36
C VAL A 4 -3.58 3.58 3.46
N TYR A 5 -4.16 3.10 2.37
CA TYR A 5 -4.95 3.90 1.44
C TYR A 5 -6.31 4.26 2.05
N ALA A 6 -6.96 3.32 2.75
CA ALA A 6 -8.17 3.61 3.51
C ALA A 6 -7.93 4.71 4.56
N LEU A 7 -6.79 4.67 5.26
CA LEU A 7 -6.42 5.70 6.22
C LEU A 7 -6.26 7.09 5.57
N MET A 8 -5.73 7.19 4.35
CA MET A 8 -5.58 8.47 3.64
C MET A 8 -6.91 9.20 3.46
N GLY A 9 -8.00 8.45 3.26
CA GLY A 9 -9.35 8.97 3.04
C GLY A 9 -10.05 9.56 4.28
N GLY A 10 -9.46 9.39 5.47
CA GLY A 10 -10.03 9.95 6.69
C GLY A 10 -9.98 11.49 6.68
N SER A 11 -11.10 12.13 7.04
CA SER A 11 -11.17 13.58 7.28
C SER A 11 -10.26 14.01 8.43
N ARG A 12 -10.13 13.13 9.44
CA ARG A 12 -9.14 13.21 10.52
C ARG A 12 -8.34 11.91 10.54
N ARG A 13 -7.01 12.02 10.47
CA ARG A 13 -6.09 10.88 10.43
C ARG A 13 -5.21 10.86 11.67
N VAL A 14 -5.36 9.84 12.50
CA VAL A 14 -4.58 9.67 13.74
C VAL A 14 -3.95 8.28 13.74
N ILE A 15 -2.65 8.23 13.98
CA ILE A 15 -1.90 7.00 14.27
C ILE A 15 -1.27 7.19 15.65
N PRO A 16 -1.86 6.62 16.72
CA PRO A 16 -1.28 6.69 18.06
C PRO A 16 0.16 6.16 18.09
N PRO A 17 1.05 6.67 18.97
CA PRO A 17 2.47 6.28 18.98
C PRO A 17 2.74 4.78 19.13
N GLU A 18 1.85 4.06 19.81
CA GLU A 18 1.87 2.62 20.03
C GLU A 18 1.40 1.81 18.81
N SER A 19 0.71 2.45 17.86
CA SER A 19 0.26 1.82 16.63
C SER A 19 1.39 1.68 15.63
N ARG A 20 1.33 0.60 14.83
CA ARG A 20 2.30 0.35 13.77
C ARG A 20 1.60 0.24 12.43
N VAL A 21 2.13 0.94 11.42
CA VAL A 21 1.61 0.90 10.05
C VAL A 21 2.68 0.30 9.16
N GLY A 22 2.33 -0.75 8.42
CA GLY A 22 3.19 -1.40 7.45
C GLY A 22 2.69 -1.18 6.02
N VAL A 23 3.62 -0.99 5.08
CA VAL A 23 3.32 -0.93 3.65
C VAL A 23 4.10 -1.99 2.88
N HIS A 24 3.49 -2.46 1.80
CA HIS A 24 4.09 -3.41 0.85
C HIS A 24 3.36 -3.28 -0.49
N ARG A 25 4.01 -3.77 -1.56
CA ARG A 25 3.45 -3.74 -2.91
C ARG A 25 2.14 -4.51 -2.97
N MET A 26 1.15 -3.95 -3.66
CA MET A 26 -0.10 -4.65 -3.91
C MET A 26 0.13 -5.80 -4.90
N PHE A 27 -0.50 -6.93 -4.63
CA PHE A 27 -0.50 -8.10 -5.51
C PHE A 27 -1.89 -8.72 -5.46
N ASN A 28 -2.23 -9.44 -6.52
CA ASN A 28 -3.42 -10.27 -6.59
C ASN A 28 -3.02 -11.70 -6.98
N TYR A 29 -3.80 -12.69 -6.59
CA TYR A 29 -3.65 -14.05 -7.09
C TYR A 29 -4.68 -14.28 -8.19
N SER A 30 -4.25 -14.72 -9.37
CA SER A 30 -5.15 -15.32 -10.36
C SER A 30 -5.08 -16.83 -10.27
N THR A 31 -6.24 -17.46 -10.32
CA THR A 31 -6.36 -18.91 -10.42
C THR A 31 -6.58 -19.26 -11.89
N ASN A 32 -5.59 -19.85 -12.54
CA ASN A 32 -5.65 -20.30 -13.92
C ASN A 32 -5.66 -21.84 -13.98
N PHE A 33 -6.23 -22.41 -15.04
CA PHE A 33 -6.14 -23.84 -15.30
C PHE A 33 -5.11 -24.06 -16.40
N ASP A 34 -4.00 -24.71 -16.07
CA ASP A 34 -2.94 -25.03 -17.02
C ASP A 34 -3.09 -26.49 -17.47
N PHE A 35 -3.42 -26.69 -18.75
CA PHE A 35 -3.56 -27.99 -19.36
C PHE A 35 -2.22 -28.74 -19.53
N SER A 36 -1.09 -28.02 -19.51
CA SER A 36 0.26 -28.60 -19.62
C SER A 36 0.81 -29.09 -18.29
N GLU A 37 0.49 -28.40 -17.18
CA GLU A 37 0.81 -28.85 -15.82
C GLU A 37 -0.29 -29.74 -15.20
N GLY A 38 -1.44 -29.89 -15.89
CA GLY A 38 -2.50 -30.82 -15.52
C GLY A 38 -3.31 -30.38 -14.30
N GLY A 39 -3.46 -29.07 -14.05
CA GLY A 39 -4.12 -28.60 -12.83
C GLY A 39 -4.37 -27.11 -12.72
N ILE A 40 -4.85 -26.72 -11.54
CA ILE A 40 -5.06 -25.31 -11.16
C ILE A 40 -3.72 -24.71 -10.73
N VAL A 41 -3.28 -23.66 -11.41
CA VAL A 41 -2.08 -22.87 -11.09
C VAL A 41 -2.52 -21.54 -10.47
N GLN A 42 -1.92 -21.17 -9.33
CA GLN A 42 -2.06 -19.83 -8.75
C GLN A 42 -0.90 -18.95 -9.20
N GLU A 43 -1.18 -17.92 -9.99
CA GLU A 43 -0.19 -16.94 -10.41
C GLU A 43 -0.32 -15.67 -9.57
N ARG A 44 0.81 -15.17 -9.06
CA ARG A 44 0.86 -13.89 -8.34
C ARG A 44 1.05 -12.76 -9.35
N ASN A 45 -0.02 -12.03 -9.64
CA ASN A 45 0.02 -10.85 -10.48
C ASN A 45 0.40 -9.61 -9.66
N LEU A 46 1.42 -8.93 -10.13
CA LEU A 46 1.74 -7.58 -9.67
C LEU A 46 1.01 -6.57 -10.55
N ASP A 47 0.66 -5.42 -9.98
CA ASP A 47 0.05 -4.33 -10.75
C ASP A 47 0.96 -3.89 -11.92
N ASP A 48 0.35 -3.63 -13.08
CA ASP A 48 0.99 -3.18 -14.32
C ASP A 48 1.33 -1.67 -14.31
N GLY A 49 1.06 -1.00 -13.18
CA GLY A 49 1.28 0.42 -12.95
C GLY A 49 -0.01 1.26 -12.97
N GLY A 50 -1.14 0.70 -13.41
CA GLY A 50 -2.43 1.37 -13.38
C GLY A 50 -2.90 1.71 -11.96
N MET A 51 -2.75 0.77 -11.01
CA MET A 51 -3.07 1.04 -9.61
C MET A 51 -2.09 2.03 -8.99
N ARG A 52 -0.78 1.93 -9.30
CA ARG A 52 0.19 2.91 -8.82
C ARG A 52 -0.21 4.34 -9.19
N LEU A 53 -0.60 4.58 -10.44
CA LEU A 53 -1.03 5.91 -10.90
C LEU A 53 -2.30 6.37 -10.18
N THR A 54 -3.29 5.49 -10.08
CA THR A 54 -4.57 5.75 -9.41
C THR A 54 -4.36 6.12 -7.94
N LEU A 55 -3.57 5.33 -7.22
CA LEU A 55 -3.24 5.55 -5.81
C LEU A 55 -2.39 6.79 -5.59
N SER A 56 -1.50 7.12 -6.53
CA SER A 56 -0.72 8.37 -6.49
C SER A 56 -1.63 9.60 -6.64
N ASN A 57 -2.60 9.54 -7.55
CA ASN A 57 -3.58 10.63 -7.72
C ASN A 57 -4.47 10.76 -6.48
N TYR A 58 -4.90 9.63 -5.92
CA TYR A 58 -5.68 9.61 -4.68
C TYR A 58 -4.89 10.18 -3.49
N ALA A 59 -3.64 9.75 -3.29
CA ALA A 59 -2.77 10.29 -2.24
C ALA A 59 -2.61 11.80 -2.36
N ARG A 60 -2.37 12.31 -3.58
CA ARG A 60 -2.29 13.75 -3.85
C ARG A 60 -3.59 14.47 -3.48
N ALA A 61 -4.74 13.93 -3.88
CA ALA A 61 -6.05 14.51 -3.56
C ALA A 61 -6.32 14.57 -2.05
N MET A 62 -5.83 13.59 -1.28
CA MET A 62 -5.95 13.55 0.18
C MET A 62 -4.87 14.35 0.94
N GLY A 63 -3.99 15.04 0.21
CA GLY A 63 -2.89 15.83 0.77
C GLY A 63 -1.72 14.99 1.32
N VAL A 64 -1.64 13.72 0.94
CA VAL A 64 -0.59 12.76 1.33
C VAL A 64 0.49 12.74 0.24
N SER A 65 1.75 12.51 0.62
CA SER A 65 2.83 12.41 -0.36
C SER A 65 2.68 11.18 -1.26
N VAL A 66 2.85 11.37 -2.56
CA VAL A 66 2.92 10.27 -3.55
C VAL A 66 4.12 9.36 -3.30
N ASP A 67 5.13 9.81 -2.56
CA ASP A 67 6.30 9.00 -2.21
C ASP A 67 5.96 7.81 -1.32
N LEU A 68 4.89 7.89 -0.52
CA LEU A 68 4.39 6.75 0.24
C LEU A 68 3.86 5.63 -0.68
N VAL A 69 3.17 6.00 -1.76
CA VAL A 69 2.72 5.04 -2.79
C VAL A 69 3.94 4.45 -3.51
N ASN A 70 4.91 5.28 -3.88
CA ASN A 70 6.15 4.81 -4.52
C ASN A 70 6.96 3.86 -3.62
N LEU A 71 6.98 4.12 -2.31
CA LEU A 71 7.62 3.21 -1.35
C LEU A 71 6.88 1.88 -1.28
N ALA A 72 5.54 1.91 -1.16
CA ALA A 72 4.75 0.69 -1.16
C ALA A 72 5.04 -0.17 -2.40
N GLU A 73 5.05 0.43 -3.59
CA GLU A 73 5.33 -0.27 -4.85
C GLU A 73 6.75 -0.84 -4.98
N ARG A 74 7.73 -0.26 -4.26
CA ARG A 74 9.10 -0.79 -4.23
C ARG A 74 9.34 -1.81 -3.13
N THR A 75 8.43 -1.89 -2.15
CA THR A 75 8.54 -2.82 -1.02
C THR A 75 8.02 -4.18 -1.45
N SER A 76 8.86 -5.22 -1.34
CA SER A 76 8.51 -6.58 -1.75
C SER A 76 7.13 -7.00 -1.19
N PRO A 77 6.29 -7.70 -1.98
CA PRO A 77 5.05 -8.32 -1.47
C PRO A 77 5.24 -9.17 -0.22
N ASP A 78 6.42 -9.78 -0.09
CA ASP A 78 6.78 -10.73 0.97
C ASP A 78 7.37 -10.03 2.21
N GLN A 79 7.50 -8.70 2.19
CA GLN A 79 8.06 -7.91 3.28
C GLN A 79 7.15 -6.73 3.63
N LEU A 80 7.18 -6.32 4.90
CA LEU A 80 6.52 -5.10 5.36
C LEU A 80 7.55 -4.05 5.71
N TYR A 81 7.48 -2.91 5.03
CA TYR A 81 8.19 -1.72 5.49
C TYR A 81 7.35 -1.05 6.58
N MET A 82 7.87 -1.04 7.81
CA MET A 82 7.19 -0.47 8.98
C MET A 82 7.47 1.03 9.08
N LEU A 83 6.42 1.84 9.04
CA LEU A 83 6.53 3.30 9.07
C LEU A 83 6.98 3.79 10.45
N SER A 84 8.06 4.57 10.47
CA SER A 84 8.47 5.35 11.63
C SER A 84 7.57 6.58 11.83
N GLY A 85 7.77 7.30 12.94
CA GLY A 85 7.08 8.58 13.16
C GLY A 85 7.51 9.65 12.19
N ASN A 86 8.78 9.64 11.81
CA ASN A 86 9.32 10.55 10.82
C ASN A 86 8.72 10.24 9.44
N ASP A 87 8.51 8.99 9.09
CA ASP A 87 7.87 8.62 7.81
C ASP A 87 6.43 9.12 7.74
N ILE A 88 5.65 8.89 8.81
CA ILE A 88 4.26 9.34 8.91
C ILE A 88 4.17 10.87 8.76
N ALA A 89 5.05 11.61 9.42
CA ALA A 89 5.09 13.07 9.33
C ALA A 89 5.59 13.55 7.95
N ARG A 90 6.68 12.97 7.46
CA ARG A 90 7.31 13.30 6.16
C ARG A 90 6.31 13.17 5.01
N TRP A 91 5.48 12.13 5.03
CA TRP A 91 4.49 11.90 3.98
C TRP A 91 3.10 12.44 4.30
N ARG A 92 2.95 13.16 5.42
CA ARG A 92 1.68 13.79 5.84
C ARG A 92 0.53 12.79 5.95
N LEU A 93 0.85 11.54 6.32
CA LEU A 93 -0.11 10.45 6.39
C LEU A 93 -1.11 10.67 7.53
N ALA A 94 -0.64 11.03 8.73
CA ALA A 94 -1.50 11.23 9.89
C ALA A 94 -0.82 12.07 10.97
N SER A 95 -1.60 12.55 11.94
CA SER A 95 -1.09 13.04 13.22
C SER A 95 -0.80 11.88 14.17
N ARG A 96 0.18 12.04 15.06
CA ARG A 96 0.43 11.12 16.18
C ARG A 96 -0.26 11.50 17.48
N LYS A 97 -1.04 12.58 17.46
CA LYS A 97 -1.82 13.09 18.60
C LYS A 97 -3.30 13.06 18.28
N LEU A 98 -4.10 12.71 19.29
CA LEU A 98 -5.56 12.71 19.27
C LEU A 98 -6.16 14.11 19.24
#